data_AF-A0A3C0FRC3-F1
#
_entry.id   AF-A0A3C0FRC3-F1
#
_cell.length_a   1.000
_cell.length_b   1.000
_cell.length_c   1.000
_cell.angle_alpha   90.00
_cell.angle_beta   90.00
_cell.angle_gamma   90.00
#
_symmetry.space_group_name_H-M   'P 1'
#
loop_
_entity.id
_entity.type
_entity.pdbx_description
1 polymer ?
#
loop_
_entity_poly.entity_id
_entity_poly.type
_entity_poly.pdbx_seq_one_letter_code
_entity_poly.pdbx_strand_id
1 'polypeptide(L)'
;MRFSGTFRSKMRTPILAIALAAITVFFAPASSYAAVFNPQTATLDNGMQVVLVENHRAPVVTHMVWYKVGSADEPQGVSGIAHFLEHLMFKGTDDIAPGDFSKIVARNGGNDNAFTSWDYTGYFQNIARDR
;
A
#
# COMPACT_ATOMS: atom_id res chain seq x y z
N MET A 1 -25.41 -56.49 -57.32
CA MET A 1 -26.36 -56.52 -56.19
C MET A 1 -25.55 -56.43 -54.89
N ARG A 2 -25.93 -55.56 -53.95
CA ARG A 2 -25.42 -55.36 -52.55
C ARG A 2 -24.20 -54.43 -52.36
N PHE A 3 -24.42 -53.20 -51.87
CA PHE A 3 -24.42 -52.69 -50.46
C PHE A 3 -22.97 -52.45 -49.94
N SER A 4 -22.48 -51.20 -49.85
CA SER A 4 -22.73 -50.19 -48.79
C SER A 4 -21.86 -50.36 -47.54
N GLY A 5 -21.15 -49.29 -47.13
CA GLY A 5 -20.83 -49.07 -45.71
C GLY A 5 -19.48 -48.41 -45.42
N THR A 6 -19.32 -47.12 -45.69
CA THR A 6 -18.25 -46.32 -45.05
C THR A 6 -18.72 -45.86 -43.67
N PHE A 7 -18.27 -46.57 -42.63
CA PHE A 7 -18.53 -46.23 -41.23
C PHE A 7 -17.70 -44.99 -40.83
N ARG A 8 -18.27 -43.79 -40.98
CA ARG A 8 -17.66 -42.56 -40.46
C ARG A 8 -17.80 -42.55 -38.94
N SER A 9 -16.72 -42.91 -38.24
CA SER A 9 -16.56 -42.77 -36.78
C SER A 9 -16.76 -41.31 -36.35
N LYS A 10 -17.96 -40.97 -35.85
CA LYS A 10 -18.29 -39.67 -35.24
C LYS A 10 -17.86 -39.56 -33.76
N MET A 11 -17.24 -40.60 -33.18
CA MET A 11 -16.99 -40.71 -31.73
C MET A 11 -15.62 -40.19 -31.25
N ARG A 12 -14.73 -39.72 -32.13
CA ARG A 12 -13.37 -39.30 -31.73
C ARG A 12 -13.23 -37.81 -31.38
N THR A 13 -14.17 -36.99 -31.85
CA THR A 13 -14.11 -35.53 -31.72
C THR A 13 -14.47 -34.97 -30.33
N PRO A 14 -15.46 -35.49 -29.57
CA PRO A 14 -15.84 -34.88 -28.29
C PRO A 14 -14.82 -35.18 -27.18
N ILE A 15 -14.19 -36.36 -27.18
CA ILE A 15 -13.19 -36.75 -26.18
C ILE A 15 -11.92 -35.91 -26.33
N LEU A 16 -11.49 -35.64 -27.57
CA LEU A 16 -10.32 -34.81 -27.83
C LEU A 16 -10.57 -33.35 -27.43
N ALA A 17 -11.77 -32.82 -27.65
CA ALA A 17 -12.14 -31.47 -27.22
C ALA A 17 -12.20 -31.34 -25.70
N ILE A 18 -12.73 -32.34 -24.99
CA ILE A 18 -12.77 -32.37 -23.52
C ILE A 18 -11.36 -32.51 -22.94
N ALA A 19 -10.52 -33.37 -23.52
CA ALA A 19 -9.13 -33.52 -23.09
C ALA A 19 -8.33 -32.22 -23.32
N LEU A 20 -8.55 -31.54 -24.44
CA LEU A 20 -7.89 -30.26 -24.74
C LEU A 20 -8.36 -29.14 -23.80
N ALA A 21 -9.66 -29.07 -23.49
CA ALA A 21 -10.21 -28.12 -22.53
C ALA A 21 -9.70 -28.39 -21.09
N ALA A 22 -9.57 -29.67 -20.70
CA ALA A 22 -9.00 -30.05 -19.42
C ALA A 22 -7.53 -29.66 -19.31
N ILE A 23 -6.75 -29.83 -20.38
CA ILE A 23 -5.35 -29.38 -20.46
C ILE A 23 -5.27 -27.85 -20.31
N THR A 24 -6.12 -27.08 -20.98
CA THR A 24 -6.09 -25.61 -20.86
C THR A 24 -6.45 -25.10 -19.46
N VAL A 25 -7.32 -25.81 -18.73
CA VAL A 25 -7.62 -25.46 -17.33
C VAL A 25 -6.46 -25.86 -16.41
N PHE A 26 -5.79 -26.98 -16.68
CA PHE A 26 -4.65 -27.46 -15.89
C PHE A 26 -3.38 -26.59 -16.05
N PHE A 27 -3.22 -25.96 -17.22
CA PHE A 27 -2.12 -25.04 -17.52
C PHE A 27 -2.51 -23.56 -17.42
N ALA A 28 -3.72 -23.24 -16.91
CA ALA A 28 -4.06 -21.86 -16.63
C ALA A 28 -3.08 -21.33 -15.56
N PRO A 29 -2.35 -20.22 -15.81
CA PRO A 29 -1.46 -19.66 -14.82
C PRO A 29 -2.30 -19.28 -13.60
N ALA A 30 -2.00 -19.87 -12.45
CA ALA A 30 -2.55 -19.40 -11.19
C ALA A 30 -2.17 -17.92 -11.06
N SER A 31 -3.17 -17.05 -10.86
CA SER A 31 -2.93 -15.64 -10.59
C SER A 31 -2.21 -15.53 -9.25
N SER A 32 -0.89 -15.54 -9.28
CA SER A 32 -0.05 -15.22 -8.14
C SER A 32 -0.04 -13.71 -7.98
N TYR A 33 -0.92 -13.19 -7.14
CA TYR A 33 -0.68 -11.89 -6.54
C TYR A 33 0.46 -12.09 -5.56
N ALA A 34 1.68 -11.69 -5.95
CA ALA A 34 2.74 -11.52 -4.99
C ALA A 34 2.27 -10.43 -4.01
N ALA A 35 1.74 -10.86 -2.86
CA ALA A 35 1.39 -9.95 -1.78
C ALA A 35 2.70 -9.41 -1.21
N VAL A 36 3.14 -8.27 -1.75
CA VAL A 36 4.35 -7.60 -1.32
C VAL A 36 4.12 -7.17 0.13
N PHE A 37 4.80 -7.86 1.05
CA PHE A 37 4.80 -7.67 2.52
C PHE A 37 3.53 -7.98 3.31
N ASN A 38 2.42 -8.46 2.70
CA ASN A 38 1.18 -8.85 3.42
C ASN A 38 0.76 -7.85 4.53
N PRO A 39 0.43 -6.59 4.17
CA PRO A 39 0.11 -5.58 5.17
C PRO A 39 -1.10 -5.97 6.01
N GLN A 40 -1.04 -5.70 7.31
CA GLN A 40 -2.20 -5.77 8.20
C GLN A 40 -2.87 -4.39 8.26
N THR A 41 -4.19 -4.35 8.19
CA THR A 41 -4.95 -3.09 8.23
C THR A 41 -6.00 -3.11 9.32
N ALA A 42 -6.21 -1.94 9.93
CA ALA A 42 -7.27 -1.72 10.91
C ALA A 42 -7.84 -0.31 10.76
N THR A 43 -9.06 -0.09 11.25
CA THR A 43 -9.65 1.24 11.42
C THR A 43 -10.02 1.39 12.88
N LEU A 44 -9.52 2.43 13.52
CA LEU A 44 -9.81 2.75 14.91
C LEU A 44 -11.22 3.34 15.03
N ASP A 45 -11.78 3.34 16.24
CA ASP A 45 -13.14 3.87 16.50
C ASP A 45 -13.31 5.35 16.11
N ASN A 46 -12.21 6.11 16.11
CA ASN A 46 -12.19 7.51 15.67
C ASN A 46 -12.05 7.69 14.15
N GLY A 47 -12.06 6.61 13.37
CA GLY A 47 -11.95 6.61 11.92
C GLY A 47 -10.52 6.61 11.36
N MET A 48 -9.48 6.66 12.20
CA MET A 48 -8.10 6.58 11.73
C MET A 48 -7.80 5.20 11.15
N GLN A 49 -7.27 5.19 9.92
CA GLN A 49 -6.82 3.98 9.25
C GLN A 49 -5.36 3.71 9.64
N VAL A 50 -5.07 2.47 10.01
CA VAL A 50 -3.73 2.00 10.38
C VAL A 50 -3.33 0.89 9.41
N VAL A 51 -2.11 1.01 8.87
CA VAL A 51 -1.50 0.01 7.99
C VAL A 51 -0.15 -0.39 8.60
N LEU A 52 -0.01 -1.67 8.96
CA LEU A 52 1.22 -2.25 9.47
C LEU A 52 1.86 -3.11 8.39
N VAL A 53 3.12 -2.79 8.07
CA VAL A 53 3.93 -3.57 7.13
C VAL A 53 5.11 -4.15 7.89
N GLU A 54 5.07 -5.44 8.18
CA GLU A 54 6.14 -6.11 8.92
C GLU A 54 7.34 -6.41 8.01
N ASN A 55 8.52 -5.94 8.40
CA ASN A 55 9.77 -6.20 7.71
C ASN A 55 10.93 -6.29 8.71
N HIS A 56 11.47 -7.49 8.91
CA HIS A 56 12.52 -7.75 9.89
C HIS A 56 13.95 -7.68 9.32
N ARG A 57 14.15 -7.08 8.14
CA ARG A 57 15.49 -6.96 7.52
C ARG A 57 16.45 -6.05 8.29
N ALA A 58 15.92 -5.04 8.98
CA ALA A 58 16.67 -4.13 9.82
C ALA A 58 15.88 -3.85 11.12
N PRO A 59 16.54 -3.63 12.27
CA PRO A 59 15.86 -3.32 13.53
C PRO A 59 15.43 -1.84 13.60
N VAL A 60 14.73 -1.36 12.57
CA VAL A 60 14.27 0.03 12.42
C VAL A 60 12.78 0.03 12.12
N VAL A 61 12.06 1.02 12.67
CA VAL A 61 10.65 1.28 12.38
C VAL A 61 10.55 2.63 11.68
N THR A 62 9.81 2.65 10.57
CA THR A 62 9.31 3.89 9.98
C THR A 62 7.88 4.08 10.42
N HIS A 63 7.61 5.14 11.17
CA HIS A 63 6.25 5.56 11.52
C HIS A 63 5.85 6.74 10.63
N MET A 64 4.65 6.70 10.06
CA MET A 64 4.13 7.77 9.21
C MET A 64 2.70 8.11 9.57
N VAL A 65 2.37 9.40 9.53
CA VAL A 65 1.00 9.90 9.57
C VAL A 65 0.75 10.65 8.28
N TRP A 66 -0.35 10.30 7.60
CA TRP A 66 -0.76 10.90 6.34
C TRP A 66 -2.10 11.61 6.53
N TYR A 67 -2.10 12.92 6.34
CA TYR A 67 -3.32 13.70 6.26
C TYR A 67 -3.76 13.78 4.81
N LYS A 68 -5.03 13.43 4.55
CA LYS A 68 -5.65 13.49 3.22
C LYS A 68 -6.09 14.93 2.90
N VAL A 69 -5.12 15.84 2.90
CA VAL A 69 -5.25 17.25 2.54
C VAL A 69 -3.90 17.74 2.02
N GLY A 70 -3.91 18.43 0.90
CA GLY A 70 -2.70 19.02 0.30
C GLY A 70 -2.98 20.37 -0.37
N SER A 71 -2.11 20.79 -1.28
CA SER A 71 -2.26 22.08 -1.95
C SER A 71 -3.51 22.16 -2.86
N ALA A 72 -4.06 21.03 -3.29
CA ALA A 72 -5.28 20.98 -4.11
C ALA A 72 -6.52 21.49 -3.36
N ASP A 73 -6.50 21.38 -2.02
CA ASP A 73 -7.62 21.71 -1.15
C ASP A 73 -7.58 23.17 -0.66
N GLU A 74 -6.56 23.93 -1.06
CA GLU A 74 -6.35 25.29 -0.58
C GLU A 74 -7.39 26.26 -1.16
N PRO A 75 -8.02 27.11 -0.33
CA PRO A 75 -8.90 28.15 -0.85
C PRO A 75 -8.15 29.13 -1.74
N GLN A 76 -8.87 29.71 -2.71
CA GLN A 76 -8.30 30.74 -3.57
C GLN A 76 -7.81 31.94 -2.74
N GLY A 77 -6.60 32.40 -3.02
CA GLY A 77 -5.99 33.56 -2.35
C GLY A 77 -5.20 33.23 -1.08
N VAL A 78 -5.15 31.96 -0.66
CA VAL A 78 -4.35 31.49 0.50
C VAL A 78 -3.43 30.33 0.14
N SER A 79 -2.92 30.32 -1.10
CA SER A 79 -2.05 29.25 -1.59
C SER A 79 -0.77 29.11 -0.77
N GLY A 80 -0.32 27.88 -0.58
CA GLY A 80 0.82 27.50 0.24
C GLY A 80 0.50 27.30 1.72
N ILE A 81 -0.75 27.45 2.16
CA ILE A 81 -1.13 27.27 3.57
C ILE A 81 -0.95 25.83 4.07
N ALA A 82 -1.13 24.81 3.22
CA ALA A 82 -0.89 23.42 3.61
C ALA A 82 0.60 23.20 3.94
N HIS A 83 1.49 23.67 3.05
CA HIS A 83 2.93 23.60 3.25
C HIS A 83 3.41 24.51 4.39
N PHE A 84 2.77 25.67 4.57
CA PHE A 84 3.04 26.53 5.71
C PHE A 84 2.69 25.84 7.04
N LEU A 85 1.55 25.17 7.12
CA LEU A 85 1.15 24.39 8.29
C LEU A 85 2.12 23.24 8.56
N GLU A 86 2.59 22.55 7.51
CA GLU A 86 3.64 21.52 7.63
C GLU A 86 4.87 22.01 8.38
N HIS A 87 5.37 23.20 8.04
CA HIS A 87 6.48 23.81 8.77
C HIS A 87 6.12 24.17 10.22
N LEU A 88 4.88 24.59 10.49
CA LEU A 88 4.43 24.98 11.83
C LEU A 88 4.26 23.77 12.77
N MET A 89 4.01 22.57 12.24
CA MET A 89 3.91 21.35 13.05
C MET A 89 5.20 21.03 13.82
N PHE A 90 6.34 21.58 13.41
CA PHE A 90 7.63 21.45 14.11
C PHE A 90 7.91 22.59 15.10
N LYS A 91 7.01 23.57 15.22
CA LYS A 91 7.18 24.77 16.06
C LYS A 91 6.56 24.65 17.44
N GLY A 92 6.19 23.44 17.83
CA GLY A 92 5.78 23.10 19.18
C GLY A 92 4.28 22.90 19.33
N THR A 93 3.91 22.36 20.47
CA THR A 93 2.55 22.16 20.95
C THR A 93 2.46 22.72 22.37
N ASP A 94 1.29 22.61 23.01
CA ASP A 94 1.14 22.99 24.42
C ASP A 94 2.07 22.18 25.35
N ASP A 95 2.39 20.94 24.97
CA ASP A 95 3.20 20.00 25.77
C ASP A 95 4.65 19.85 25.29
N ILE A 96 4.95 20.18 24.03
CA ILE A 96 6.28 20.00 23.42
C ILE A 96 6.79 21.35 22.91
N ALA A 97 7.92 21.80 23.47
CA ALA A 97 8.50 23.08 23.09
C ALA A 97 8.94 23.13 21.60
N PRO A 98 9.06 24.34 21.02
CA PRO A 98 9.46 24.50 19.62
C PRO A 98 10.76 23.76 19.27
N GLY A 99 10.71 22.92 18.23
CA GLY A 99 11.83 22.10 17.77
C GLY A 99 12.20 20.93 18.68
N ASP A 100 11.56 20.76 19.84
CA ASP A 100 11.88 19.63 20.74
C ASP A 100 11.39 18.30 20.19
N PHE A 101 10.35 18.28 19.36
CA PHE A 101 9.91 17.06 18.66
C PHE A 101 11.07 16.40 17.91
N SER A 102 11.72 17.13 16.98
CA SER A 102 12.85 16.61 16.21
C SER A 102 14.07 16.29 17.09
N LYS A 103 14.29 17.06 18.18
CA LYS A 103 15.35 16.72 19.16
C LYS A 103 15.04 15.42 19.90
N ILE A 104 13.79 15.12 20.23
CA ILE A 104 13.38 13.86 20.85
C ILE A 104 13.68 12.70 19.90
N VAL A 105 13.30 12.83 18.62
CA VAL A 105 13.59 11.81 17.59
C VAL A 105 15.10 11.60 17.45
N ALA A 106 15.88 12.68 17.32
CA ALA A 106 17.33 12.62 17.19
C ALA A 106 18.02 12.03 18.43
N ARG A 107 17.56 12.34 19.65
CA ARG A 107 18.09 11.74 20.89
C ARG A 107 17.89 10.23 20.96
N ASN A 108 16.87 9.71 20.27
CA ASN A 108 16.64 8.28 20.13
C ASN A 108 17.38 7.66 18.92
N GLY A 109 18.29 8.39 18.30
CA GLY A 109 19.06 7.95 17.13
C GLY A 109 18.24 7.90 15.84
N GLY A 110 17.07 8.55 15.84
CA GLY A 110 16.18 8.60 14.70
C GLY A 110 16.40 9.81 13.79
N ASN A 111 15.60 9.87 12.73
CA ASN A 111 15.41 11.07 11.93
C ASN A 111 13.93 11.27 11.63
N ASP A 112 13.54 12.51 11.39
CA ASP A 112 12.17 12.91 11.05
C ASP A 112 12.18 13.86 9.87
N ASN A 113 11.08 13.86 9.11
CA ASN A 113 10.82 14.85 8.09
C ASN A 113 9.32 14.90 7.77
N ALA A 114 8.93 15.86 6.93
CA ALA A 114 7.59 15.99 6.38
C ALA A 114 7.64 16.36 4.90
N PHE A 115 6.47 16.27 4.25
CA PHE A 115 6.30 16.71 2.87
C PHE A 115 4.82 17.03 2.60
N THR A 116 4.60 18.08 1.81
CA THR A 116 3.29 18.47 1.31
C THR A 116 3.22 18.24 -0.20
N SER A 117 2.15 17.60 -0.64
CA SER A 117 1.83 17.34 -2.05
C SER A 117 0.52 18.04 -2.42
N TRP A 118 0.03 17.79 -3.64
CA TRP A 118 -1.30 18.21 -4.07
C TRP A 118 -2.40 17.55 -3.23
N ASP A 119 -2.30 16.25 -2.97
CA ASP A 119 -3.42 15.47 -2.42
C ASP A 119 -3.26 15.13 -0.91
N TYR A 120 -2.08 15.38 -0.34
CA TYR A 120 -1.77 14.96 1.02
C TYR A 120 -0.62 15.75 1.63
N THR A 121 -0.54 15.66 2.95
CA THR A 121 0.61 16.09 3.76
C THR A 121 1.03 14.93 4.65
N GLY A 122 2.30 14.52 4.54
CA GLY A 122 2.85 13.38 5.27
C GLY A 122 3.92 13.80 6.26
N TYR A 123 3.95 13.16 7.43
CA TYR A 123 4.98 13.32 8.46
C TYR A 123 5.52 11.94 8.80
N PHE A 124 6.83 11.80 8.93
CA PHE A 124 7.42 10.51 9.30
C PHE A 124 8.58 10.63 10.26
N GLN A 125 8.84 9.52 10.94
CA GLN A 125 10.00 9.31 11.79
C GLN A 125 10.58 7.93 11.50
N ASN A 126 11.89 7.84 11.39
CA ASN A 126 12.62 6.57 11.45
C ASN A 126 13.27 6.47 12.82
N ILE A 127 13.09 5.35 13.51
CA ILE A 127 13.63 5.10 14.84
C ILE A 127 14.06 3.64 14.99
N ALA A 128 15.00 3.36 15.89
CA ALA A 128 15.32 1.98 16.23
C ALA A 128 14.10 1.31 16.87
N ARG A 129 13.89 0.00 16.61
CA ARG A 129 12.69 -0.73 17.04
C ARG A 129 12.50 -0.83 18.57
N ASP A 130 13.53 -0.51 19.34
CA ASP A 130 13.64 -0.70 20.78
C ASP A 130 13.63 0.61 21.58
N ARG A 131 13.13 1.69 20.97
CA ARG A 131 13.01 3.02 21.56
C ARG A 131 11.58 3.40 21.87
#